data_AF-A0A1B9H0A1-F1
#
_entry.id   AF-A0A1B9H0A1-F1
#
_cell.length_a   1.000
_cell.length_b   1.000
_cell.length_c   1.000
_cell.angle_alpha   90.00
_cell.angle_beta   90.00
_cell.angle_gamma   90.00
#
_symmetry.space_group_name_H-M   'P 1'
#
loop_
_entity.id
_entity.type
_entity.pdbx_description
1 polymer ?
#
loop_
_entity_poly.entity_id
_entity_poly.type
_entity_poly.pdbx_seq_one_letter_code
_entity_poly.pdbx_strand_id
1 'polypeptide(L)'
;MKITPRLPRPGAAFNSFLGLLDIKLGAEIILLFGLINKVAGLYGLIVVFVGGSFTQLLYYAYSTATLFAFLWGLRVVKSESAAPTLLLSHLYVLDHLIATFFHYLFYQHYWYVVPHDGRRTANSQAQQDLIDLALSRGEIAQPSQGGADEGLDELRAALAGEIWDAEKGFAVWTLVFGWLLKIYFIFILYSYAAHLSSSTYHTLPLTFRGKASTAAHPTTAEDHEAEMRQAEEAAADRVGSQSTGKGKGKKQEDEDDFSWD
;
A
#
# COMPACT_ATOMS: atom_id res chain seq x y z
N MET A 1 22.07 0.89 48.49
CA MET A 1 21.06 -0.06 47.94
C MET A 1 20.51 0.55 46.64
N LYS A 2 21.01 0.11 45.47
CA LYS A 2 20.50 0.58 44.17
C LYS A 2 19.21 -0.17 43.86
N ILE A 3 18.08 0.50 43.99
CA ILE A 3 16.79 -0.04 43.57
C ILE A 3 16.69 0.20 42.07
N THR A 4 16.93 -0.82 41.26
CA THR A 4 16.68 -0.76 39.82
C THR A 4 15.20 -1.06 39.61
N PRO A 5 14.37 -0.08 39.18
CA PRO A 5 12.97 -0.36 38.89
C PRO A 5 12.91 -1.32 37.69
N ARG A 6 12.43 -2.54 37.93
CA ARG A 6 12.05 -3.44 36.85
C ARG A 6 10.69 -2.96 36.35
N LEU A 7 10.68 -2.28 35.19
CA LEU A 7 9.43 -2.00 34.51
C LEU A 7 8.68 -3.32 34.32
N PRO A 8 7.36 -3.37 34.61
CA PRO A 8 6.55 -4.56 34.34
C PRO A 8 6.70 -4.88 32.85
N ARG A 9 7.21 -6.08 32.54
CA ARG A 9 7.28 -6.55 31.16
C ARG A 9 5.84 -6.80 30.71
N PRO A 10 5.28 -6.05 29.74
CA PRO A 10 3.98 -6.39 29.21
C PRO A 10 4.08 -7.80 28.62
N GLY A 11 3.20 -8.70 29.08
CA GLY A 11 3.07 -10.03 28.49
C GLY A 11 2.66 -9.89 27.02
N ALA A 12 3.06 -10.86 26.20
CA ALA A 12 2.61 -10.90 24.82
C ALA A 12 1.07 -11.03 24.79
N ALA A 13 0.41 -10.17 24.03
CA ALA A 13 -1.04 -10.20 23.86
C ALA A 13 -1.46 -11.28 22.84
N PHE A 14 -0.58 -11.55 21.87
CA PHE A 14 -0.82 -12.48 20.77
C PHE A 14 0.30 -13.49 20.63
N ASN A 15 -0.07 -14.74 20.35
CA ASN A 15 0.84 -15.87 20.13
C ASN A 15 1.06 -16.20 18.64
N SER A 16 0.28 -15.58 17.76
CA SER A 16 0.28 -15.84 16.32
C SER A 16 -0.28 -14.64 15.56
N PHE A 17 0.01 -14.58 14.26
CA PHE A 17 -0.56 -13.58 13.36
C PHE A 17 -1.84 -14.12 12.71
N LEU A 18 -2.96 -13.42 12.96
CA LEU A 18 -4.32 -13.75 12.50
C LEU A 18 -4.81 -15.14 12.98
N GLY A 19 -4.17 -15.72 14.00
CA GLY A 19 -4.46 -17.08 14.44
C GLY A 19 -3.85 -18.18 13.55
N LEU A 20 -3.34 -17.84 12.37
CA LEU A 20 -2.99 -18.80 11.31
C LEU A 20 -1.49 -18.90 11.06
N LEU A 21 -0.78 -17.77 11.16
CA LEU A 21 0.62 -17.65 10.79
C LEU A 21 1.52 -17.47 12.00
N ASP A 22 2.77 -17.88 11.84
CA ASP A 22 3.81 -17.62 12.82
C ASP A 22 3.97 -16.11 13.09
N ILE A 23 4.26 -15.75 14.33
CA ILE A 23 4.31 -14.34 14.75
C ILE A 23 5.48 -13.58 14.10
N LYS A 24 6.62 -14.24 13.83
CA LYS A 24 7.73 -13.63 13.10
C LYS A 24 7.34 -13.39 11.65
N LEU A 25 6.73 -14.39 11.00
CA LEU A 25 6.22 -14.22 9.64
C LEU A 25 5.20 -13.07 9.58
N GLY A 26 4.31 -12.96 10.56
CA GLY A 26 3.40 -11.82 10.69
C GLY A 26 4.13 -10.48 10.80
N ALA A 27 5.15 -10.38 11.64
CA ALA A 27 5.98 -9.18 11.77
C ALA A 27 6.67 -8.81 10.44
N GLU A 28 7.17 -9.79 9.68
CA GLU A 28 7.74 -9.56 8.35
C GLU A 28 6.68 -9.05 7.36
N ILE A 29 5.50 -9.67 7.31
CA ILE A 29 4.38 -9.24 6.46
C ILE A 29 3.96 -7.80 6.79
N ILE A 30 3.85 -7.45 8.07
CA ILE A 30 3.49 -6.09 8.53
C ILE A 30 4.50 -5.07 8.01
N LEU A 31 5.79 -5.36 8.11
CA LEU A 31 6.85 -4.47 7.63
C LEU A 31 6.90 -4.39 6.12
N LEU A 32 6.68 -5.49 5.39
CA LEU A 32 6.60 -5.50 3.93
C LEU A 32 5.40 -4.69 3.43
N PHE A 33 4.23 -4.86 4.05
CA PHE A 33 3.04 -4.05 3.76
C PHE A 33 3.33 -2.56 4.01
N GLY A 34 3.96 -2.24 5.14
CA GLY A 34 4.38 -0.87 5.44
C GLY A 34 5.39 -0.34 4.43
N LEU A 35 6.35 -1.15 3.98
CA LEU A 35 7.34 -0.79 2.97
C LEU A 35 6.67 -0.39 1.65
N ILE A 36 5.72 -1.18 1.16
CA ILE A 36 4.93 -0.86 -0.04
C ILE A 36 4.21 0.48 0.14
N ASN A 37 3.60 0.70 1.31
CA ASN A 37 2.95 1.96 1.65
C ASN A 37 3.94 3.15 1.68
N LYS A 38 5.20 2.94 2.09
CA LYS A 38 6.23 4.00 2.07
C LYS A 38 6.71 4.32 0.65
N VAL A 39 6.78 3.34 -0.24
CA VAL A 39 7.11 3.54 -1.66
C VAL A 39 6.09 4.46 -2.34
N ALA A 40 4.81 4.38 -1.98
CA ALA A 40 3.81 5.34 -2.47
C ALA A 40 4.17 6.80 -2.13
N GLY A 41 4.80 7.04 -0.97
CA GLY A 41 5.32 8.37 -0.61
C GLY A 41 6.44 8.87 -1.53
N LEU A 42 7.30 7.97 -2.02
CA LEU A 42 8.33 8.32 -3.01
C LEU A 42 7.71 8.81 -4.32
N TYR A 43 6.67 8.13 -4.81
CA TYR A 43 5.91 8.60 -5.97
C TYR A 43 5.19 9.92 -5.70
N GLY A 44 4.72 10.12 -4.47
CA GLY A 44 4.10 11.38 -4.01
C GLY A 44 5.01 12.60 -4.09
N LEU A 45 6.33 12.44 -4.11
CA LEU A 45 7.28 13.56 -4.29
C LEU A 45 7.15 14.26 -5.65
N ILE A 46 6.44 13.67 -6.61
CA ILE A 46 6.07 14.35 -7.86
C ILE A 46 5.28 15.65 -7.61
N VAL A 47 4.69 15.80 -6.42
CA VAL A 47 3.97 17.02 -5.98
C VAL A 47 4.81 18.30 -6.11
N VAL A 48 6.15 18.19 -6.02
CA VAL A 48 7.08 19.31 -6.23
C VAL A 48 6.96 19.89 -7.63
N PHE A 49 6.65 19.05 -8.62
CA PHE A 49 6.51 19.47 -10.03
C PHE A 49 5.08 19.82 -10.42
N VAL A 50 4.09 19.22 -9.75
CA VAL A 50 2.66 19.37 -10.08
C VAL A 50 2.00 20.52 -9.30
N GLY A 51 2.68 21.06 -8.28
CA GLY A 51 2.20 22.24 -7.54
C GLY A 51 1.26 21.91 -6.38
N GLY A 52 1.54 20.85 -5.62
CA GLY A 52 0.74 20.58 -4.42
C GLY A 52 1.19 21.35 -3.18
N SER A 53 0.45 21.14 -2.10
CA SER A 53 0.62 21.89 -0.85
C SER A 53 1.91 21.52 -0.09
N PHE A 54 2.37 22.45 0.75
CA PHE A 54 3.47 22.19 1.68
C PHE A 54 3.21 20.98 2.59
N THR A 55 1.97 20.81 3.06
CA THR A 55 1.57 19.67 3.89
C THR A 55 1.74 18.34 3.16
N GLN A 56 1.36 18.28 1.87
CA GLN A 56 1.55 17.08 1.05
C GLN A 56 3.05 16.78 0.87
N LEU A 57 3.86 17.81 0.53
CA LEU A 57 5.30 17.66 0.40
C LEU A 57 5.93 17.14 1.70
N LEU A 58 5.57 17.72 2.84
CA LEU A 58 6.09 17.32 4.14
C LEU A 58 5.73 15.87 4.48
N TYR A 59 4.48 15.47 4.24
CA TYR A 59 4.03 14.09 4.46
C TYR A 59 4.80 13.09 3.58
N TYR A 60 4.94 13.39 2.29
CA TYR A 60 5.65 12.52 1.36
C TYR A 60 7.15 12.44 1.68
N ALA A 61 7.80 13.56 1.99
CA ALA A 61 9.20 13.57 2.43
C ALA A 61 9.41 12.75 3.71
N TYR A 62 8.52 12.90 4.70
CA TYR A 62 8.52 12.08 5.91
C TYR A 62 8.35 10.59 5.59
N SER A 63 7.37 10.25 4.75
CA SER A 63 7.11 8.86 4.34
C SER A 63 8.33 8.25 3.62
N THR A 64 8.97 8.99 2.71
CA THR A 64 10.20 8.55 2.04
C THR A 64 11.36 8.38 3.02
N ALA A 65 11.53 9.28 3.99
CA ALA A 65 12.58 9.15 5.00
C ALA A 65 12.37 7.89 5.88
N THR A 66 11.13 7.61 6.27
CA THR A 66 10.80 6.43 7.09
C THR A 66 10.93 5.10 6.34
N LEU A 67 11.04 5.10 5.00
CA LEU A 67 11.31 3.90 4.20
C LEU A 67 12.56 3.14 4.70
N PHE A 68 13.63 3.87 5.00
CA PHE A 68 14.88 3.27 5.49
C PHE A 68 14.72 2.64 6.87
N ALA A 69 13.86 3.19 7.72
CA ALA A 69 13.53 2.59 9.02
C ALA A 69 12.78 1.27 8.85
N PHE A 70 11.91 1.14 7.84
CA PHE A 70 11.24 -0.12 7.51
C PHE A 70 12.20 -1.17 6.97
N LEU A 71 13.13 -0.79 6.08
CA LEU A 71 14.20 -1.69 5.60
C LEU A 71 15.08 -2.19 6.74
N TRP A 72 15.47 -1.29 7.66
CA TRP A 72 16.18 -1.67 8.88
C TRP A 72 15.34 -2.59 9.76
N GLY A 73 14.05 -2.30 9.92
CA GLY A 73 13.10 -3.12 10.68
C GLY A 73 13.03 -4.57 10.20
N LEU A 74 13.05 -4.79 8.87
CA LEU A 74 13.07 -6.15 8.30
C LEU A 74 14.31 -6.92 8.74
N ARG A 75 15.48 -6.28 8.75
CA ARG A 75 16.72 -6.88 9.26
C ARG A 75 16.62 -7.20 10.75
N VAL A 76 16.04 -6.29 11.53
CA VAL A 76 15.82 -6.47 12.97
C VAL A 76 14.94 -7.67 13.27
N VAL A 77 13.79 -7.80 12.60
CA VAL A 77 12.87 -8.92 12.81
C VAL A 77 13.54 -10.26 12.47
N LYS A 78 14.33 -10.30 11.39
CA LYS A 78 15.10 -11.48 11.00
C LYS A 78 16.16 -11.88 12.01
N SER A 79 16.75 -10.91 12.72
CA SER A 79 17.78 -11.15 13.73
C SER A 79 17.27 -11.74 15.04
N GLU A 80 15.95 -11.81 15.24
CA GLU A 80 15.30 -12.35 16.46
C GLU A 80 15.81 -11.73 17.77
N SER A 81 16.27 -10.47 17.71
CA SER A 81 16.80 -9.75 18.86
C SER A 81 15.71 -8.96 19.58
N ALA A 82 15.51 -9.22 20.87
CA ALA A 82 14.41 -8.66 21.64
C ALA A 82 14.45 -7.12 21.76
N ALA A 83 15.59 -6.54 22.16
CA ALA A 83 15.70 -5.10 22.39
C ALA A 83 15.55 -4.25 21.11
N PRO A 84 16.22 -4.58 19.98
CA PRO A 84 15.99 -3.91 18.71
C PRO A 84 14.55 -4.07 18.20
N THR A 85 13.93 -5.25 18.38
CA THR A 85 12.52 -5.48 17.99
C THR A 85 11.56 -4.64 18.82
N LEU A 86 11.85 -4.44 20.11
CA LEU A 86 11.08 -3.55 20.96
C LEU A 86 11.22 -2.09 20.51
N LEU A 87 12.44 -1.63 20.18
CA LEU A 87 12.66 -0.29 19.63
C LEU A 87 11.90 -0.10 18.32
N LEU A 88 11.97 -1.08 17.41
CA LEU A 88 11.20 -1.09 16.18
C LEU A 88 9.70 -0.95 16.44
N SER A 89 9.16 -1.62 17.45
CA SER A 89 7.74 -1.53 17.82
C SER A 89 7.36 -0.10 18.24
N HIS A 90 8.22 0.58 19.02
CA HIS A 90 8.00 1.98 19.40
C HIS A 90 8.09 2.91 18.19
N LEU A 91 9.05 2.68 17.28
CA LEU A 91 9.17 3.47 16.05
C LEU A 91 7.95 3.29 15.14
N TYR A 92 7.40 2.08 15.06
CA TYR A 92 6.18 1.81 14.30
C TYR A 92 4.96 2.52 14.92
N VAL A 93 4.85 2.58 16.26
CA VAL A 93 3.82 3.38 16.94
C VAL A 93 3.98 4.86 16.61
N LEU A 94 5.20 5.39 16.71
CA LEU A 94 5.48 6.79 16.42
C LEU A 94 5.13 7.13 14.97
N ASP A 95 5.50 6.25 14.03
CA ASP A 95 5.13 6.37 12.62
C ASP A 95 3.62 6.40 12.43
N HIS A 96 2.89 5.52 13.11
CA HIS A 96 1.43 5.48 13.05
C HIS A 96 0.79 6.75 13.63
N LEU A 97 1.31 7.31 14.72
CA LEU A 97 0.82 8.56 15.31
C LEU A 97 1.04 9.76 14.38
N ILE A 98 2.25 9.89 13.82
CA ILE A 98 2.58 10.96 12.88
C ILE A 98 1.71 10.82 11.61
N ALA A 99 1.59 9.61 11.07
CA ALA A 99 0.72 9.35 9.93
C ALA A 99 -0.74 9.68 10.25
N THR A 100 -1.23 9.35 11.45
CA THR A 100 -2.61 9.67 11.88
C THR A 100 -2.84 11.18 11.87
N PHE A 101 -1.87 11.98 12.33
CA PHE A 101 -1.95 13.44 12.25
C PHE A 101 -2.10 13.94 10.81
N PHE A 102 -1.29 13.44 9.87
CA PHE A 102 -1.41 13.81 8.46
C PHE A 102 -2.73 13.33 7.82
N HIS A 103 -3.20 12.13 8.16
CA HIS A 103 -4.50 11.63 7.70
C HIS A 103 -5.65 12.48 8.25
N TYR A 104 -5.53 13.00 9.48
CA TYR A 104 -6.50 13.92 10.04
C TYR A 104 -6.53 15.26 9.29
N LEU A 105 -5.35 15.82 8.94
CA LEU A 105 -5.28 17.03 8.11
C LEU A 105 -5.90 16.79 6.72
N PHE A 106 -5.61 15.64 6.11
CA PHE A 106 -6.22 15.22 4.86
C PHE A 106 -7.75 15.10 4.99
N TYR A 107 -8.24 14.42 6.03
CA TYR A 107 -9.66 14.28 6.30
C TYR A 107 -10.33 15.66 6.45
N GLN A 108 -9.75 16.56 7.25
CA GLN A 108 -10.31 17.89 7.47
C GLN A 108 -10.41 18.68 6.16
N HIS A 109 -9.35 18.64 5.35
CA HIS A 109 -9.34 19.33 4.06
C HIS A 109 -10.34 18.69 3.09
N TYR A 110 -10.32 17.37 2.95
CA TYR A 110 -11.14 16.66 1.97
C TYR A 110 -12.63 16.71 2.29
N TRP A 111 -13.03 16.62 3.56
CA TRP A 111 -14.45 16.61 3.95
C TRP A 111 -15.09 18.00 4.08
N TYR A 112 -14.31 19.02 4.44
CA TYR A 112 -14.86 20.33 4.80
C TYR A 112 -14.40 21.48 3.92
N VAL A 113 -13.34 21.31 3.13
CA VAL A 113 -12.78 22.37 2.28
C VAL A 113 -13.00 22.08 0.80
N VAL A 114 -12.85 20.83 0.38
CA VAL A 114 -13.02 20.44 -1.03
C VAL A 114 -14.52 20.39 -1.38
N PRO A 115 -14.99 21.13 -2.39
CA PRO A 115 -16.36 21.00 -2.86
C PRO A 115 -16.56 19.66 -3.58
N HIS A 116 -17.59 18.92 -3.20
CA HIS A 116 -17.97 17.65 -3.83
C HIS A 116 -18.98 17.87 -4.98
N ASP A 117 -18.71 18.84 -5.84
CA ASP A 117 -19.63 19.31 -6.91
C ASP A 117 -19.40 18.63 -8.27
N GLY A 118 -18.50 17.64 -8.32
CA GLY A 118 -18.19 16.87 -9.52
C GLY A 118 -17.39 17.65 -10.59
N ARG A 119 -16.90 18.85 -10.27
CA ARG A 119 -16.07 19.61 -11.21
C ARG A 119 -14.69 18.97 -11.36
N ARG A 120 -14.19 18.93 -12.60
CA ARG A 120 -12.81 18.51 -12.89
C ARG A 120 -11.88 19.69 -12.64
N THR A 121 -11.05 19.61 -11.61
CA THR A 121 -9.99 20.59 -11.38
C THR A 121 -8.77 20.23 -12.26
N ALA A 122 -8.28 21.18 -13.03
CA ALA A 122 -7.01 21.02 -13.73
C ALA A 122 -5.87 21.00 -12.71
N ASN A 123 -5.08 19.93 -12.69
CA ASN A 123 -4.06 19.70 -11.68
C ASN A 123 -2.67 20.20 -12.10
N SER A 124 -2.53 20.77 -13.30
CA SER A 124 -1.26 21.34 -13.77
C SER A 124 -1.48 22.48 -14.76
N GLN A 125 -0.49 23.37 -14.88
CA GLN A 125 -0.48 24.43 -15.89
C GLN A 125 -0.61 23.85 -17.30
N ALA A 126 0.12 22.77 -17.62
CA ALA A 126 0.01 22.11 -18.91
C ALA A 126 -1.40 21.56 -19.19
N GLN A 127 -2.09 21.05 -18.16
CA GLN A 127 -3.48 20.60 -18.31
C GLN A 127 -4.43 21.79 -18.52
N GLN A 128 -4.19 22.93 -17.87
CA GLN A 128 -4.91 24.17 -18.13
C GLN A 128 -4.65 24.67 -19.56
N ASP A 129 -3.41 24.68 -20.02
CA ASP A 129 -3.03 25.11 -21.36
C ASP A 129 -3.66 24.20 -22.45
N LEU A 130 -3.79 22.90 -22.20
CA LEU A 130 -4.51 21.98 -23.09
C LEU A 130 -6.02 22.26 -23.12
N ILE A 131 -6.63 22.57 -21.97
CA ILE A 131 -8.03 22.97 -21.89
C ILE A 131 -8.23 24.29 -22.65
N ASP A 132 -7.37 25.27 -22.43
CA ASP A 132 -7.41 26.57 -23.10
C ASP A 132 -7.20 26.45 -24.61
N LEU A 133 -6.29 25.56 -25.05
CA LEU A 133 -6.08 25.28 -26.46
C LEU A 133 -7.32 24.65 -27.10
N ALA A 134 -7.91 23.64 -26.46
CA ALA A 134 -9.10 22.98 -26.97
C ALA A 134 -10.33 23.92 -26.96
N LEU A 135 -10.43 24.83 -25.98
CA LEU A 135 -11.38 25.95 -25.97
C LEU A 135 -11.14 26.89 -27.15
N SER A 136 -9.88 27.29 -27.42
CA SER A 136 -9.53 28.19 -28.52
C SER A 136 -9.82 27.60 -29.91
N ARG A 137 -9.82 26.27 -30.02
CA ARG A 137 -10.16 25.53 -31.24
C ARG A 137 -11.64 25.22 -31.38
N GLY A 138 -12.44 25.48 -30.35
CA GLY A 138 -13.86 25.13 -30.31
C GLY A 138 -14.12 23.62 -30.22
N GLU A 139 -13.12 22.82 -29.81
CA GLU A 139 -13.26 21.38 -29.59
C GLU A 139 -14.07 21.08 -28.32
N ILE A 140 -14.00 22.00 -27.34
CA ILE A 140 -14.80 22.01 -26.12
C ILE A 140 -15.44 23.39 -25.98
N ALA A 141 -16.69 23.42 -25.52
CA ALA A 141 -17.39 24.66 -25.22
C ALA A 141 -16.95 25.21 -23.87
N GLN A 142 -16.70 26.52 -23.81
CA GLN A 142 -16.55 27.22 -22.53
C GLN A 142 -17.92 27.16 -21.83
N PRO A 143 -18.00 26.80 -20.53
CA PRO A 143 -19.24 26.94 -19.79
C PRO A 143 -19.66 28.41 -19.89
N SER A 144 -20.76 28.65 -20.59
CA SER A 144 -21.23 29.99 -20.91
C SER A 144 -21.87 30.57 -19.65
N GLN A 145 -21.53 31.81 -19.29
CA GLN A 145 -22.12 32.50 -18.12
C GLN A 145 -23.61 32.90 -18.33
N GLY A 146 -24.33 32.22 -19.22
CA GLY A 146 -25.75 32.43 -19.47
C GLY A 146 -26.60 31.36 -18.77
N GLY A 147 -27.72 31.76 -18.17
CA GLY A 147 -28.57 30.95 -17.26
C GLY A 147 -29.12 29.61 -17.77
N ALA A 148 -28.78 29.16 -18.98
CA ALA A 148 -29.00 27.78 -19.41
C ALA A 148 -27.95 26.81 -18.83
N ASP A 149 -26.71 27.27 -18.61
CA ASP A 149 -25.63 26.47 -18.00
C ASP A 149 -25.73 26.42 -16.47
N GLU A 150 -26.36 27.41 -15.82
CA GLU A 150 -26.60 27.38 -14.36
C GLU A 150 -27.43 26.16 -13.94
N GLY A 151 -28.47 25.82 -14.71
CA GLY A 151 -29.28 24.63 -14.44
C GLY A 151 -28.54 23.31 -14.66
N LEU A 152 -27.62 23.26 -15.63
CA LEU A 152 -26.74 22.09 -15.86
C LEU A 152 -25.67 21.96 -14.78
N ASP A 153 -25.14 23.08 -14.30
CA ASP A 153 -24.18 23.14 -13.20
C ASP A 153 -24.81 22.71 -11.87
N GLU A 154 -26.01 23.19 -11.58
CA GLU A 154 -26.80 22.80 -10.41
C GLU A 154 -27.17 21.32 -10.46
N LEU A 155 -27.61 20.82 -11.63
CA LEU A 155 -27.91 19.39 -11.81
C LEU A 155 -26.67 18.51 -11.59
N ARG A 156 -25.51 18.93 -12.10
CA ARG A 156 -24.24 18.21 -11.88
C ARG A 156 -23.88 18.17 -10.41
N ALA A 157 -23.95 19.31 -9.72
CA ALA A 157 -23.63 19.39 -8.30
C ALA A 157 -24.60 18.54 -7.46
N ALA A 158 -25.89 18.50 -7.82
CA ALA A 158 -26.88 17.65 -7.17
C ALA A 158 -26.58 16.15 -7.36
N LEU A 159 -26.28 15.72 -8.60
CA LEU A 159 -25.89 14.34 -8.90
C LEU A 159 -24.59 13.94 -8.20
N ALA A 160 -23.59 14.83 -8.21
CA ALA A 160 -22.33 14.61 -7.50
C ALA A 160 -22.53 14.51 -5.98
N GLY A 161 -23.44 15.33 -5.42
CA GLY A 161 -23.85 15.28 -4.03
C GLY A 161 -24.53 13.96 -3.65
N GLU A 162 -25.40 13.43 -4.51
CA GLU A 162 -26.04 12.13 -4.30
C GLU A 162 -25.01 10.99 -4.26
N ILE A 163 -24.05 10.99 -5.20
CA ILE A 163 -22.93 10.02 -5.23
C ILE A 163 -22.08 10.17 -3.96
N TRP A 164 -21.72 11.39 -3.59
CA TRP A 164 -20.95 11.67 -2.39
C TRP A 164 -21.66 11.14 -1.13
N ASP A 165 -22.96 11.39 -1.01
CA ASP A 165 -23.76 10.93 0.13
C ASP A 165 -23.85 9.41 0.23
N ALA A 166 -23.91 8.73 -0.92
CA ALA A 166 -23.89 7.28 -0.99
C ALA A 166 -22.51 6.67 -0.66
N GLU A 167 -21.42 7.27 -1.15
CA GLU A 167 -20.08 6.68 -1.08
C GLU A 167 -19.29 7.08 0.16
N LYS A 168 -19.56 8.26 0.77
CA LYS A 168 -18.79 8.77 1.91
C LYS A 168 -18.75 7.81 3.10
N GLY A 169 -19.82 7.04 3.32
CA GLY A 169 -19.89 6.05 4.39
C GLY A 169 -18.89 4.91 4.20
N PHE A 170 -18.80 4.38 2.97
CA PHE A 170 -17.83 3.35 2.61
C PHE A 170 -16.39 3.86 2.70
N ALA A 171 -16.15 5.10 2.27
CA ALA A 171 -14.85 5.74 2.37
C ALA A 171 -14.39 5.88 3.84
N VAL A 172 -15.25 6.39 4.73
CA VAL A 172 -14.95 6.50 6.17
C VAL A 172 -14.69 5.14 6.79
N TRP A 173 -15.54 4.15 6.50
CA TRP A 173 -15.36 2.78 7.00
C TRP A 173 -14.00 2.21 6.61
N THR A 174 -13.61 2.36 5.34
CA THR A 174 -12.33 1.86 4.81
C THR A 174 -11.15 2.50 5.52
N LEU A 175 -11.20 3.82 5.76
CA LEU A 175 -10.16 4.55 6.48
C LEU A 175 -10.05 4.09 7.94
N VAL A 176 -11.18 3.97 8.65
CA VAL A 176 -11.21 3.53 10.04
C VAL A 176 -10.74 2.07 10.17
N PHE A 177 -11.18 1.20 9.27
CA PHE A 177 -10.75 -0.21 9.25
C PHE A 177 -9.24 -0.32 9.04
N GLY A 178 -8.69 0.37 8.04
CA GLY A 178 -7.24 0.40 7.80
C GLY A 178 -6.45 0.99 8.98
N TRP A 179 -7.02 1.99 9.66
CA TRP A 179 -6.43 2.57 10.87
C TRP A 179 -6.41 1.58 12.05
N LEU A 180 -7.52 0.90 12.34
CA LEU A 180 -7.61 -0.14 13.37
C LEU A 180 -6.70 -1.34 13.06
N LEU A 181 -6.58 -1.72 11.80
CA LEU A 181 -5.68 -2.79 11.37
C LEU A 181 -4.22 -2.48 11.72
N LYS A 182 -3.78 -1.22 11.58
CA LYS A 182 -2.43 -0.80 12.00
C LYS A 182 -2.23 -0.86 13.51
N ILE A 183 -3.28 -0.62 14.31
CA ILE A 183 -3.22 -0.82 15.77
C ILE A 183 -3.01 -2.29 16.10
N TYR A 184 -3.71 -3.18 15.42
CA TYR A 184 -3.45 -4.62 15.56
C TYR A 184 -2.00 -4.99 15.18
N PHE A 185 -1.47 -4.41 14.11
CA PHE A 185 -0.06 -4.60 13.72
C PHE A 185 0.93 -4.14 14.80
N ILE A 186 0.66 -3.01 15.46
CA ILE A 186 1.43 -2.54 16.62
C ILE A 186 1.46 -3.62 17.71
N PHE A 187 0.31 -4.17 18.08
CA PHE A 187 0.24 -5.21 19.11
C PHE A 187 0.98 -6.49 18.73
N ILE A 188 0.98 -6.87 17.45
CA ILE A 188 1.75 -8.01 16.96
C ILE A 188 3.26 -7.77 17.11
N LEU A 189 3.75 -6.59 16.73
CA LEU A 189 5.19 -6.25 16.87
C LEU A 189 5.61 -6.25 18.34
N TYR A 190 4.81 -5.68 19.25
CA TYR A 190 5.06 -5.74 20.68
C TYR A 190 5.02 -7.17 21.23
N SER A 191 4.04 -7.98 20.79
CA SER A 191 3.92 -9.37 21.22
C SER A 191 5.12 -10.20 20.76
N TYR A 192 5.60 -9.97 19.54
CA TYR A 192 6.84 -10.59 19.05
C TYR A 192 8.04 -10.19 19.89
N ALA A 193 8.23 -8.89 20.16
CA ALA A 193 9.30 -8.41 21.04
C ALA A 193 9.21 -9.02 22.46
N ALA A 194 8.00 -9.15 23.01
CA ALA A 194 7.76 -9.75 24.31
C ALA A 194 8.11 -11.25 24.34
N HIS A 195 7.74 -12.01 23.31
CA HIS A 195 8.10 -13.42 23.16
C HIS A 195 9.61 -13.64 23.03
N LEU A 196 10.31 -12.76 22.31
CA LEU A 196 11.77 -12.78 22.25
C LEU A 196 12.40 -12.46 23.61
N SER A 197 11.86 -11.46 24.32
CA SER A 197 12.39 -11.04 25.63
C SER A 197 12.18 -12.07 26.75
N SER A 198 11.17 -12.92 26.61
CA SER A 198 10.84 -14.00 27.55
C SER A 198 11.38 -15.36 27.09
N SER A 199 12.08 -15.41 25.96
CA SER A 199 12.58 -16.66 25.33
C SER A 199 11.49 -17.70 25.04
N THR A 200 10.22 -17.29 24.99
CA THR A 200 9.07 -18.18 24.72
C THR A 200 8.77 -18.32 23.23
N TYR A 201 9.36 -17.48 22.37
CA TYR A 201 9.11 -17.49 20.93
C TYR A 201 9.23 -18.89 20.30
N HIS A 202 10.29 -19.64 20.59
CA HIS A 202 10.48 -20.98 20.01
C HIS A 202 9.55 -22.07 20.56
N THR A 203 8.79 -21.77 21.61
CA THR A 203 7.80 -22.69 22.20
C THR A 203 6.40 -22.48 21.65
N LEU A 204 6.21 -21.46 20.81
CA LEU A 204 4.92 -21.18 20.21
C LEU A 204 4.49 -22.31 19.25
N PRO A 205 3.20 -22.71 19.25
CA PRO A 205 2.75 -23.87 18.47
C PRO A 205 3.02 -23.78 16.97
N LEU A 206 2.84 -22.60 16.37
CA LEU A 206 3.04 -22.39 14.93
C LEU A 206 4.52 -22.27 14.56
N THR A 207 5.35 -21.68 15.42
CA THR A 207 6.81 -21.63 15.24
C THR A 207 7.43 -23.01 15.37
N PHE A 208 7.02 -23.78 16.40
CA PHE A 208 7.50 -25.13 16.64
C PHE A 208 7.10 -26.08 15.51
N ARG A 209 5.85 -26.03 15.06
CA ARG A 209 5.37 -26.83 13.91
C ARG A 209 6.12 -26.50 12.63
N GLY A 210 6.39 -25.21 12.37
CA GLY A 210 7.21 -24.80 11.23
C GLY A 210 8.60 -25.45 11.27
N LYS A 211 9.30 -25.36 12.42
CA LYS A 211 10.61 -26.01 12.60
C LYS A 211 10.54 -27.53 12.50
N ALA A 212 9.51 -28.17 13.06
CA ALA A 212 9.33 -29.62 12.98
C ALA A 212 9.07 -30.07 11.53
N SER A 213 8.29 -29.31 10.76
CA SER A 213 8.07 -29.57 9.33
C SER A 213 9.37 -29.45 8.53
N THR A 214 10.15 -28.37 8.74
CA THR A 214 11.46 -28.20 8.09
C THR A 214 12.46 -29.27 8.53
N ALA A 215 12.42 -29.72 9.78
CA ALA A 215 13.29 -30.79 10.26
C ALA A 215 12.88 -32.17 9.70
N ALA A 216 11.58 -32.41 9.48
CA ALA A 216 11.07 -33.63 8.88
C ALA A 216 11.30 -33.69 7.35
N HIS A 217 11.31 -32.53 6.71
CA HIS A 217 11.60 -32.37 5.28
C HIS A 217 12.74 -31.35 5.09
N PRO A 218 13.99 -31.73 5.39
CA PRO A 218 15.12 -30.85 5.18
C PRO A 218 15.27 -30.63 3.66
N THR A 219 15.25 -29.37 3.23
CA THR A 219 15.59 -29.01 1.84
C THR A 219 17.04 -29.42 1.60
N THR A 220 17.23 -30.41 0.73
CA THR A 220 18.54 -30.95 0.38
C THR A 220 19.20 -30.10 -0.70
N ALA A 221 20.51 -30.28 -0.90
CA ALA A 221 21.21 -29.65 -2.03
C ALA A 221 20.61 -30.09 -3.37
N GLU A 222 20.09 -31.32 -3.44
CA GLU A 222 19.40 -31.86 -4.61
C GLU A 222 18.08 -31.14 -4.87
N ASP A 223 17.32 -30.79 -3.83
CA ASP A 223 16.08 -30.00 -3.97
C ASP A 223 16.38 -28.59 -4.50
N HIS A 224 17.46 -27.95 -4.04
CA HIS A 224 17.89 -26.65 -4.54
C HIS A 224 18.39 -26.70 -5.99
N GLU A 225 19.13 -27.74 -6.38
CA GLU A 225 19.53 -27.95 -7.77
C GLU A 225 18.32 -28.21 -8.67
N ALA A 226 17.31 -28.95 -8.18
CA ALA A 226 16.07 -29.19 -8.90
C ALA A 226 15.24 -27.90 -9.08
N GLU A 227 15.12 -27.08 -8.04
CA GLU A 227 14.44 -25.77 -8.12
C GLU A 227 15.16 -24.82 -9.09
N MET A 228 16.50 -24.79 -9.06
CA MET A 228 17.30 -23.99 -9.99
C MET A 228 17.14 -24.44 -11.43
N ARG A 229 17.14 -25.76 -11.69
CA ARG A 229 16.90 -26.31 -13.04
C ARG A 229 15.50 -25.97 -13.54
N GLN A 230 14.47 -26.09 -12.70
CA GLN A 230 13.11 -25.71 -13.06
C GLN A 230 12.97 -24.20 -13.34
N ALA A 231 13.66 -23.36 -12.57
CA ALA A 231 13.70 -21.92 -12.81
C ALA A 231 14.42 -21.57 -14.12
N GLU A 232 15.50 -22.28 -14.45
CA GLU A 232 16.26 -22.12 -15.69
C GLU A 232 15.43 -22.58 -16.91
N GLU A 233 14.75 -23.72 -16.82
CA GLU A 233 13.83 -24.22 -17.85
C GLU A 233 12.64 -23.26 -18.07
N ALA A 234 12.03 -22.76 -16.99
CA ALA A 234 10.94 -21.78 -17.07
C ALA A 234 11.41 -20.43 -17.65
N ALA A 235 12.67 -20.05 -17.45
CA ALA A 235 13.27 -18.87 -18.06
C ALA A 235 13.57 -19.09 -19.55
N ALA A 236 14.05 -20.28 -19.92
CA ALA A 236 14.32 -20.66 -21.31
C ALA A 236 13.04 -20.70 -22.16
N ASP A 237 11.93 -21.21 -21.62
CA ASP A 237 10.61 -21.20 -22.28
C ASP A 237 10.09 -19.78 -22.55
N ARG A 238 10.36 -18.84 -21.64
CA ARG A 238 10.00 -17.42 -21.83
C ARG A 238 10.81 -16.75 -22.94
N VAL A 239 12.05 -17.17 -23.16
CA VAL A 239 12.92 -16.67 -24.25
C VAL A 239 12.56 -17.34 -25.60
N GLY A 240 12.20 -18.63 -25.59
CA GLY A 240 11.76 -19.36 -26.78
C GLY A 240 10.44 -18.84 -27.37
N SER A 241 9.52 -18.37 -26.52
CA SER A 241 8.25 -17.77 -26.97
C SER A 241 8.41 -16.40 -27.64
N GLN A 242 9.54 -15.70 -27.49
CA GLN A 242 9.78 -14.42 -28.17
C GLN A 242 10.50 -14.55 -29.52
N SER A 243 11.09 -15.71 -29.85
CA SER A 243 11.88 -15.86 -31.09
C SER A 243 11.11 -16.43 -32.29
N THR A 244 9.89 -16.95 -32.11
CA THR A 244 9.05 -17.51 -33.18
C THR A 244 7.96 -16.55 -33.70
N GLY A 245 7.94 -15.32 -33.20
CA GLY A 245 6.97 -14.28 -33.61
C GLY A 245 7.49 -13.31 -34.67
N LYS A 246 8.12 -13.77 -35.75
CA LYS A 246 8.40 -12.87 -36.90
C LYS A 246 8.51 -13.58 -38.25
N GLY A 247 7.39 -13.57 -38.98
CA GLY A 247 7.39 -13.38 -40.43
C GLY A 247 7.01 -14.59 -41.29
N LYS A 248 5.77 -14.59 -41.78
CA LYS A 248 5.47 -14.71 -43.22
C LYS A 248 3.99 -14.44 -43.48
N GLY A 249 3.72 -13.36 -44.22
CA GLY A 249 2.41 -13.16 -44.83
C GLY A 249 2.23 -14.08 -46.05
N LYS A 250 0.99 -14.51 -46.28
CA LYS A 250 0.45 -14.71 -47.62
C LYS A 250 -1.08 -14.65 -47.60
N LYS A 251 -1.62 -13.79 -48.47
CA LYS A 251 -2.99 -13.76 -49.00
C LYS A 251 -3.55 -15.17 -49.21
N GLN A 252 -4.82 -15.38 -48.85
CA GLN A 252 -5.80 -16.03 -49.72
C GLN A 252 -7.21 -15.57 -49.34
N GLU A 253 -7.96 -15.19 -50.37
CA GLU A 253 -9.40 -14.98 -50.38
C GLU A 253 -10.12 -16.22 -49.85
N ASP A 254 -11.23 -16.04 -49.15
CA ASP A 254 -12.51 -16.63 -49.55
C ASP A 254 -13.64 -15.96 -48.74
N GLU A 255 -14.61 -15.46 -49.50
CA GLU A 255 -15.92 -15.00 -49.07
C GLU A 255 -16.64 -16.16 -48.39
N ASP A 256 -17.34 -15.92 -47.27
CA ASP A 256 -18.61 -16.60 -46.99
C ASP A 256 -19.36 -15.87 -45.86
N ASP A 257 -20.61 -15.59 -46.18
CA ASP A 257 -21.72 -14.98 -45.46
C ASP A 257 -21.71 -15.05 -43.92
N PHE A 258 -21.94 -13.88 -43.31
CA PHE A 258 -22.54 -13.78 -41.99
C PHE A 258 -23.65 -12.72 -42.00
N SER A 259 -24.88 -13.17 -42.25
CA SER A 259 -26.10 -12.35 -42.15
C SER A 259 -26.58 -12.27 -40.70
N TRP A 260 -26.89 -11.07 -40.24
CA TRP A 260 -27.64 -10.83 -39.01
C TRP A 260 -29.11 -10.59 -39.36
N ASP A 261 -29.94 -11.61 -39.12
CA ASP A 261 -31.36 -11.40 -38.81
C ASP A 261 -31.53 -11.31 -37.28
#